data_AF-A0A447R6J8-F1
#
_entry.id   AF-A0A447R6J8-F1
#
_cell.length_a   1.000
_cell.length_b   1.000
_cell.length_c   1.000
_cell.angle_alpha   90.00
_cell.angle_beta   90.00
_cell.angle_gamma   90.00
#
_symmetry.space_group_name_H-M   'P 1'
#
loop_
_entity.id
_entity.type
_entity.pdbx_description
1 polymer ?
#
loop_
_entity_poly.entity_id
_entity_poly.type
_entity_poly.pdbx_seq_one_letter_code
_entity_poly.pdbx_strand_id
1 'polypeptide(L)'
;MLVLYNNDRGQFIRKTFNNRWLKAVRAVQSEPGRQLDYTFHDIEAKAISDFEGSSRDKQIFSGHKTESQVLIYDRKVQISPTLYRPVIGEK
;
A
#
# COMPACT_ATOMS: atom_id res chain seq x y z
N MET A 1 -11.84 -14.28 22.31
CA MET A 1 -12.74 -13.48 21.45
C MET A 1 -12.14 -13.41 20.06
N LEU A 2 -12.88 -13.77 19.01
CA LEU A 2 -12.41 -13.59 17.63
C LEU A 2 -12.88 -12.22 17.11
N VAL A 3 -12.08 -11.56 16.29
CA VAL A 3 -12.44 -10.25 15.71
C VAL A 3 -13.05 -10.42 14.31
N LEU A 4 -12.63 -11.47 13.59
CA LEU A 4 -13.13 -11.85 12.27
C LEU A 4 -13.62 -13.29 12.29
N TYR A 5 -14.77 -13.50 11.67
CA TYR A 5 -15.48 -14.77 11.65
C TYR A 5 -15.73 -15.24 10.22
N ASN A 6 -15.73 -16.55 10.00
CA ASN A 6 -16.30 -17.13 8.79
C ASN A 6 -17.84 -17.11 8.86
N ASN A 7 -18.51 -17.60 7.81
CA ASN A 7 -19.98 -17.60 7.76
C ASN A 7 -20.62 -18.43 8.88
N ASP A 8 -19.92 -19.47 9.35
CA ASP A 8 -20.37 -20.38 10.40
C ASP A 8 -19.99 -19.87 11.81
N ARG A 9 -19.56 -18.61 11.93
CA ARG A 9 -19.06 -17.98 13.17
C ARG A 9 -17.83 -18.67 13.79
N GLY A 10 -17.12 -19.46 13.01
CA GLY A 10 -15.81 -20.02 13.34
C GLY A 10 -14.64 -19.11 12.97
N GLN A 11 -13.43 -19.57 13.25
CA GLN A 11 -12.19 -18.83 12.98
C GLN A 11 -12.06 -18.49 11.49
N PHE A 12 -11.78 -17.21 11.22
CA PHE A 12 -11.45 -16.78 9.87
C PHE A 12 -10.02 -17.17 9.51
N ILE A 13 -9.86 -18.01 8.48
CA ILE A 13 -8.57 -18.57 8.07
C ILE A 13 -8.04 -17.93 6.78
N ARG A 14 -6.71 -18.03 6.56
CA ARG A 14 -6.02 -17.50 5.38
C ARG A 14 -6.62 -17.97 4.05
N LYS A 15 -7.03 -19.24 3.95
CA LYS A 15 -7.64 -19.77 2.72
C LYS A 15 -8.96 -19.05 2.38
N THR A 16 -9.79 -18.82 3.40
CA THR A 16 -11.05 -18.08 3.24
C THR A 16 -10.80 -16.63 2.82
N PHE A 17 -9.79 -15.99 3.41
CA PHE A 17 -9.35 -14.66 3.01
C PHE A 17 -8.95 -14.61 1.54
N ASN A 18 -8.04 -15.48 1.10
CA ASN A 18 -7.56 -15.53 -0.28
C ASN A 18 -8.70 -15.76 -1.28
N ASN A 19 -9.63 -16.65 -0.96
CA ASN A 19 -10.80 -16.90 -1.80
C ASN A 19 -11.70 -15.68 -1.94
N ARG A 20 -11.93 -14.94 -0.85
CA ARG A 20 -12.71 -13.69 -0.88
C ARG A 20 -12.00 -12.60 -1.68
N TRP A 21 -10.70 -12.44 -1.51
CA TRP A 21 -9.87 -11.53 -2.31
C TRP A 21 -9.98 -11.83 -3.81
N LEU A 22 -9.73 -13.08 -4.22
CA LEU A 22 -9.81 -13.48 -5.62
C LEU A 22 -11.21 -13.28 -6.21
N LYS A 23 -12.27 -13.53 -5.42
CA LYS A 23 -13.65 -13.27 -5.84
C LYS A 23 -13.87 -11.77 -6.12
N ALA A 24 -13.37 -10.89 -5.26
CA ALA A 24 -13.47 -9.44 -5.45
C ALA A 24 -12.68 -8.97 -6.68
N VAL A 25 -11.44 -9.42 -6.85
CA VAL A 25 -10.60 -9.10 -8.02
C VAL A 25 -11.28 -9.53 -9.32
N ARG A 26 -11.81 -10.75 -9.38
CA ARG A 26 -12.52 -11.26 -10.57
C ARG A 26 -13.80 -10.48 -10.88
N ALA A 27 -14.53 -10.05 -9.85
CA ALA A 27 -15.72 -9.22 -10.06
C ALA A 27 -15.34 -7.89 -10.73
N VAL A 28 -14.29 -7.22 -10.26
CA VAL A 28 -13.81 -5.97 -10.89
C VAL A 28 -13.26 -6.21 -12.30
N GLN A 29 -12.48 -7.27 -12.49
CA GLN A 29 -11.89 -7.62 -13.80
C GLN A 29 -12.93 -8.05 -14.85
N SER A 30 -14.16 -8.35 -14.45
CA SER A 30 -15.25 -8.62 -15.39
C SER A 30 -15.79 -7.35 -16.06
N GLU A 31 -15.46 -6.16 -15.56
CA GLU A 31 -15.85 -4.89 -16.17
C GLU A 31 -14.92 -4.52 -17.34
N PRO A 32 -15.47 -4.07 -18.49
CA PRO A 32 -14.68 -3.65 -19.64
C PRO A 32 -13.65 -2.58 -19.27
N GLY A 33 -12.38 -2.80 -19.66
CA GLY A 33 -11.29 -1.85 -19.42
C GLY A 33 -10.72 -1.84 -18.00
N ARG A 34 -11.20 -2.69 -17.08
CA ARG A 34 -10.65 -2.82 -15.73
C ARG A 34 -9.76 -4.04 -15.60
N GLN A 35 -8.50 -3.95 -16.05
CA GLN A 35 -7.50 -4.95 -15.71
C GLN A 35 -6.80 -4.55 -14.41
N LEU A 36 -6.87 -5.41 -13.39
CA LEU A 36 -6.12 -5.24 -12.16
C LEU A 36 -4.84 -6.07 -12.25
N ASP A 37 -3.69 -5.41 -12.18
CA ASP A 37 -2.34 -6.00 -12.26
C ASP A 37 -1.62 -6.03 -10.89
N TYR A 38 -2.34 -5.75 -9.81
CA TYR A 38 -1.81 -5.69 -8.45
C TYR A 38 -2.31 -6.83 -7.54
N THR A 39 -1.60 -7.01 -6.44
CA THR A 39 -1.84 -8.00 -5.40
C THR A 39 -2.41 -7.37 -4.12
N PHE A 40 -2.78 -8.19 -3.14
CA PHE A 40 -3.22 -7.66 -1.84
C PHE A 40 -2.10 -6.88 -1.11
N HIS A 41 -0.83 -7.24 -1.33
CA HIS A 41 0.31 -6.55 -0.71
C HIS A 41 0.48 -5.12 -1.23
N ASP A 42 -0.05 -4.81 -2.40
CA ASP A 42 0.00 -3.45 -2.94
C ASP A 42 -0.93 -2.49 -2.19
N ILE A 43 -1.94 -3.00 -1.49
CA ILE A 43 -2.76 -2.20 -0.56
C ILE A 43 -1.90 -1.75 0.64
N GLU A 44 -1.09 -2.65 1.19
CA GLU A 44 -0.15 -2.33 2.26
C GLU A 44 0.93 -1.35 1.77
N ALA A 45 1.48 -1.57 0.57
CA ALA A 45 2.43 -0.65 -0.05
C ALA A 45 1.84 0.77 -0.20
N LYS A 46 0.58 0.86 -0.66
CA LYS A 46 -0.12 2.14 -0.80
C LYS A 46 -0.33 2.81 0.55
N ALA A 47 -0.75 2.07 1.58
CA ALA A 47 -0.96 2.60 2.92
C ALA A 47 0.33 3.15 3.54
N ILE A 48 1.46 2.45 3.38
CA ILE A 48 2.79 2.91 3.85
C ILE A 48 3.27 4.12 3.05
N SER A 49 3.04 4.13 1.74
CA SER A 49 3.41 5.24 0.87
C SER A 49 2.63 6.51 1.19
N ASP A 50 1.33 6.39 1.50
CA ASP A 50 0.46 7.51 1.83
C ASP A 50 0.66 8.04 3.25
N PHE A 51 1.22 7.24 4.15
CA PHE A 51 1.47 7.66 5.52
C PHE A 51 2.49 8.82 5.54
N GLU A 52 2.13 9.92 6.17
CA GLU A 52 3.04 11.06 6.35
C GLU A 52 3.89 10.90 7.60
N GLY A 53 5.19 11.19 7.50
CA GLY A 53 6.13 11.03 8.61
C GLY A 53 7.49 10.50 8.14
N SER A 54 8.37 10.29 9.11
CA SER A 54 9.68 9.71 8.85
C SER A 54 9.60 8.21 8.54
N SER A 55 10.69 7.64 8.02
CA SER A 55 10.85 6.18 7.87
C SER A 55 10.58 5.42 9.17
N ARG A 56 11.00 5.99 10.31
CA ARG A 56 10.76 5.46 11.65
C ARG A 56 9.27 5.42 12.00
N ASP A 57 8.53 6.47 11.69
CA ASP A 57 7.09 6.54 11.95
C ASP A 57 6.33 5.51 11.11
N LYS A 58 6.70 5.41 9.83
CA LYS A 58 6.17 4.40 8.91
C LYS A 58 6.49 2.98 9.37
N GLN A 59 7.66 2.75 9.96
CA GLN A 59 8.04 1.46 10.54
C GLN A 59 7.11 1.08 11.70
N ILE A 60 6.90 2.00 12.64
CA ILE A 60 6.02 1.77 13.80
C ILE A 60 4.58 1.52 13.33
N PHE A 61 4.10 2.34 12.38
CA PHE A 61 2.77 2.21 11.80
C PHE A 61 2.52 0.85 11.13
N SER A 62 3.47 0.39 10.33
CA SER A 62 3.33 -0.85 9.57
C SER A 62 3.72 -2.11 10.35
N GLY A 63 4.33 -1.96 11.53
CA GLY A 63 4.78 -3.09 12.36
C GLY A 63 6.01 -3.83 11.80
N HIS A 64 6.77 -3.21 10.89
CA HIS A 64 7.97 -3.81 10.32
C HIS A 64 9.12 -3.89 11.34
N LYS A 65 9.90 -4.98 11.26
CA LYS A 65 11.03 -5.19 12.18
C LYS A 65 12.14 -4.19 11.94
N THR A 66 12.39 -3.82 10.69
CA THR A 66 13.46 -2.88 10.31
C THR A 66 12.95 -1.84 9.31
N GLU A 67 13.58 -0.67 9.30
CA GLU A 67 13.29 0.38 8.33
C GLU A 67 13.54 -0.06 6.88
N SER A 68 14.52 -0.94 6.65
CA SER A 68 14.79 -1.47 5.30
C SER A 68 13.61 -2.24 4.71
N GLN A 69 12.78 -2.88 5.54
CA GLN A 69 11.56 -3.53 5.05
C GLN A 69 10.51 -2.50 4.61
N VAL A 70 10.43 -1.36 5.31
CA VAL A 70 9.54 -0.25 4.95
C VAL A 70 9.91 0.29 3.57
N LEU A 71 11.20 0.43 3.25
CA LEU A 71 11.66 0.94 1.96
C LEU A 71 11.24 0.10 0.75
N ILE A 72 10.92 -1.19 0.93
CA ILE A 72 10.39 -2.04 -0.15
C ILE A 72 8.93 -1.65 -0.49
N TYR A 73 8.21 -1.16 0.51
CA TYR A 73 6.79 -0.79 0.41
C TYR A 73 6.55 0.70 0.19
N ASP A 74 7.45 1.57 0.66
CA ASP A 74 7.38 3.01 0.43
C ASP A 74 7.78 3.33 -1.02
N ARG A 75 6.78 3.39 -1.89
CA ARG A 75 6.93 3.62 -3.33
C ARG A 75 6.58 5.07 -3.70
N LYS A 76 6.48 5.98 -2.72
CA LYS A 76 6.17 7.40 -2.97
C LYS A 76 7.32 8.03 -3.76
N VAL A 77 7.00 8.62 -4.91
CA VAL A 77 7.99 9.32 -5.74
C VAL A 77 8.50 10.54 -4.97
N GLN A 78 9.82 10.64 -4.82
CA GLN A 78 10.46 11.78 -4.19
C GLN A 78 10.48 12.96 -5.16
N ILE A 79 9.77 14.03 -4.81
CA ILE A 79 9.76 15.27 -5.60
C ILE A 79 10.84 16.18 -5.03
N SER A 80 11.93 16.36 -5.78
CA SER A 80 12.96 17.34 -5.43
C SER A 80 12.51 18.75 -5.81
N PRO A 81 12.73 19.77 -4.97
CA PRO A 81 12.50 21.15 -5.37
C PRO A 81 13.39 21.52 -6.57
N THR A 82 12.82 22.24 -7.52
CA THR A 82 13.61 22.79 -8.64
C THR A 82 14.50 23.91 -8.12
N LEU A 83 15.75 23.95 -8.57
CA LEU A 83 16.60 25.12 -8.37
C LEU A 83 15.99 26.27 -9.18
N TYR A 84 15.21 27.16 -8.56
CA TYR A 84 14.94 28.47 -9.14
C TYR A 84 16.30 29.17 -9.29
N ARG A 85 16.88 29.08 -10.49
CA ARG A 85 18.07 29.84 -10.84
C ARG A 85 17.66 31.31 -10.74
N PRO A 86 18.35 32.15 -9.94
CA PRO A 86 18.08 33.58 -10.00
C PRO A 86 18.29 34.03 -11.45
N VAL A 87 17.39 34.87 -11.95
CA VAL A 87 17.62 35.61 -13.20
C VAL A 87 18.95 36.32 -12.98
N ILE A 88 20.00 35.89 -13.68
CA ILE A 88 21.29 36.56 -13.64
C ILE A 88 20.99 37.97 -14.16
N GLY A 89 21.00 38.95 -13.25
CA GLY A 89 20.67 40.33 -13.59
C GLY A 89 21.48 40.77 -14.79
N GLU A 90 20.80 41.28 -15.81
CA GLU A 90 21.47 41.98 -16.91
C GLU A 90 22.26 43.15 -16.31
N LYS A 91 23.52 43.25 -16.72
CA LYS A 91 24.45 44.31 -16.33
C LYS A 91 24.03 45.65 -16.90
#